data_AF-A0A7Y3T805-F1
#
_entry.id   AF-A0A7Y3T805-F1
#
_cell.length_a   1.000
_cell.length_b   1.000
_cell.length_c   1.000
_cell.angle_alpha   90.00
_cell.angle_beta   90.00
_cell.angle_gamma   90.00
#
_symmetry.space_group_name_H-M   'P 1'
#
loop_
_entity.id
_entity.type
_entity.pdbx_description
1 polymer ?
#
loop_
_entity_poly.entity_id
_entity_poly.type
_entity_poly.pdbx_seq_one_letter_code
_entity_poly.pdbx_strand_id
1 'polypeptide(L)'
;MRFILPAVLLSLAASSASAQTAAPASENAPLSRCEEFLKGMSVLKPGKDYAVRDIPEGCVVLNGLYQATSMMGWTVDRAIIEVDRLQDYLSEAPDLSKTAPQWGRIAVDGVRFTLQSGSKISDYITSIQQWPMDFTASYRFNPESGYLHIQNAEISSIKLGKASISAEINLPIDSSVASLTVNPTATLSHLRLRLDNQGLLESVALPTLVNFAALPSETGESDPEVDIARLRDIASKGIEAMPDSEIDAASRKALARFVQDMPNPTGFFTMDVHFDKPLPIGLKDLEPGKLAQHALTGAKISVTYKAR
;
A
#
# COMPACT_ATOMS: atom_id res chain seq x y z
N MET A 1 12.03 20.16 -7.55
CA MET A 1 12.54 18.92 -6.92
C MET A 1 12.17 18.91 -5.45
N ARG A 2 10.96 18.46 -5.07
CA ARG A 2 10.52 18.43 -3.66
C ARG A 2 9.20 17.66 -3.43
N PHE A 3 8.96 16.52 -4.09
CA PHE A 3 7.69 15.78 -3.91
C PHE A 3 7.79 14.27 -4.14
N ILE A 4 8.78 13.59 -3.55
CA ILE A 4 8.83 12.10 -3.61
C ILE A 4 8.91 11.46 -2.20
N LEU A 5 8.98 12.26 -1.13
CA LEU A 5 9.01 11.76 0.25
C LEU A 5 7.65 11.57 0.98
N PRO A 6 6.44 11.89 0.46
CA PRO A 6 5.21 11.60 1.19
C PRO A 6 4.62 10.21 0.92
N ALA A 7 5.24 9.37 0.07
CA ALA A 7 4.64 8.12 -0.38
C ALA A 7 4.85 6.90 0.54
N VAL A 8 5.63 7.00 1.63
CA VAL A 8 6.12 5.79 2.34
C VAL A 8 5.65 5.64 3.79
N LEU A 9 5.07 6.67 4.43
CA LEU A 9 4.77 6.61 5.89
C LEU A 9 3.30 6.74 6.24
N LEU A 10 2.46 6.64 5.23
CA LEU A 10 1.06 6.95 5.34
C LEU A 10 0.36 5.65 5.59
N SER A 11 0.01 5.42 6.86
CA SER A 11 -1.01 4.50 7.38
C SER A 11 -0.68 4.19 8.90
N LEU A 12 -1.62 3.91 9.84
CA LEU A 12 -1.55 2.75 10.82
C LEU A 12 -2.59 2.54 11.97
N ALA A 13 -3.79 1.94 11.81
CA ALA A 13 -4.86 1.75 12.84
C ALA A 13 -5.12 0.39 13.60
N ALA A 14 -5.45 0.51 14.89
CA ALA A 14 -6.58 -0.08 15.66
C ALA A 14 -6.50 -1.47 16.33
N SER A 15 -6.92 -1.52 17.61
CA SER A 15 -7.85 -2.53 18.17
C SER A 15 -8.73 -2.01 19.32
N SER A 16 -9.83 -2.73 19.57
CA SER A 16 -11.12 -2.27 20.10
C SER A 16 -11.26 -2.30 21.62
N ALA A 17 -11.83 -1.23 22.19
CA ALA A 17 -12.56 -1.28 23.46
C ALA A 17 -13.74 -0.30 23.42
N SER A 18 -14.90 -0.76 23.87
CA SER A 18 -16.20 -0.08 23.85
C SER A 18 -16.12 1.37 24.34
N ALA A 19 -16.22 2.35 23.42
CA ALA A 19 -16.25 3.75 23.79
C ALA A 19 -17.69 4.20 24.03
N GLN A 20 -18.01 4.48 25.30
CA GLN A 20 -19.12 5.34 25.68
C GLN A 20 -19.01 6.65 24.87
N THR A 21 -20.11 7.10 24.28
CA THR A 21 -20.19 8.31 23.48
C THR A 21 -19.88 9.52 24.38
N ALA A 22 -18.62 9.94 24.44
CA ALA A 22 -18.25 11.20 25.07
C ALA A 22 -18.85 12.36 24.25
N ALA A 23 -19.40 13.34 24.95
CA ALA A 23 -19.99 14.55 24.37
C ALA A 23 -18.97 15.28 23.47
N PRO A 24 -19.43 15.97 22.40
CA PRO A 24 -18.55 16.70 21.51
C PRO A 24 -17.71 17.72 22.28
N ALA A 25 -16.41 17.77 21.99
CA ALA A 25 -15.49 18.71 22.59
C ALA A 25 -15.87 20.16 22.23
N SER A 26 -15.68 21.08 23.17
CA SER A 26 -15.87 22.52 22.96
C SER A 26 -14.98 23.03 21.82
N GLU A 27 -15.48 23.98 21.01
CA GLU A 27 -14.71 24.63 19.93
C GLU A 27 -13.41 25.31 20.42
N ASN A 28 -13.29 25.58 21.72
CA ASN A 28 -12.10 26.17 22.34
C ASN A 28 -11.21 25.15 23.08
N ALA A 29 -11.45 23.85 22.93
CA ALA A 29 -10.57 22.83 23.48
C ALA A 29 -9.19 22.89 22.78
N PRO A 30 -8.08 22.67 23.52
CA PRO A 30 -6.77 22.50 22.90
C PRO A 30 -6.86 21.43 21.80
N LEU A 31 -6.22 21.69 20.65
CA LEU A 31 -6.14 20.72 19.57
C LEU A 31 -5.50 19.43 20.10
N SER A 32 -6.04 18.28 19.68
CA SER A 32 -5.35 17.02 19.94
C SER A 32 -3.98 17.03 19.26
N ARG A 33 -2.95 16.43 19.88
CA ARG A 33 -1.61 16.39 19.27
C ARG A 33 -1.64 15.64 17.94
N CYS A 34 -2.51 14.64 17.85
CA CYS A 34 -2.83 13.96 16.61
C CYS A 34 -3.40 14.89 15.53
N GLU A 35 -4.28 15.83 15.89
CA GLU A 35 -4.84 16.78 14.93
C GLU A 35 -3.80 17.78 14.41
N GLU A 36 -2.91 18.26 15.28
CA GLU A 36 -1.80 19.14 14.86
C GLU A 36 -0.84 18.42 13.91
N PHE A 37 -0.45 17.20 14.26
CA PHE A 37 0.41 16.35 13.42
C PHE A 37 -0.23 16.08 12.04
N LEU A 38 -1.51 15.70 12.02
CA LEU A 38 -2.22 15.41 10.77
C LEU A 38 -2.44 16.67 9.92
N LYS A 39 -2.67 17.85 10.52
CA LYS A 39 -2.70 19.13 9.80
C LYS A 39 -1.36 19.41 9.11
N GLY A 40 -0.24 19.11 9.77
CA GLY A 40 1.10 19.21 9.19
C GLY A 40 1.31 18.32 7.97
N MET A 41 0.65 17.16 7.90
CA MET A 41 0.76 16.23 6.76
C MET A 41 -0.08 16.64 5.54
N SER A 42 -1.14 17.44 5.72
CA SER A 42 -2.04 17.92 4.65
C SER A 42 -2.65 16.83 3.74
N VAL A 43 -2.67 15.57 4.20
CA VAL A 43 -3.19 14.44 3.41
C VAL A 43 -4.71 14.39 3.44
N LEU A 44 -5.32 14.49 4.63
CA LEU A 44 -6.76 14.35 4.81
C LEU A 44 -7.41 15.72 5.04
N LYS A 45 -8.44 16.01 4.24
CA LYS A 45 -9.35 17.13 4.45
C LYS A 45 -10.49 16.70 5.37
N PRO A 46 -11.05 17.62 6.17
CA PRO A 46 -12.25 17.34 6.95
C PRO A 46 -13.44 17.01 6.05
N GLY A 47 -14.04 15.84 6.27
CA GLY A 47 -15.36 15.50 5.74
C GLY A 47 -16.48 15.96 6.67
N LYS A 48 -17.70 15.46 6.44
CA LYS A 48 -18.83 15.67 7.34
C LYS A 48 -18.58 14.91 8.66
N ASP A 49 -18.84 15.55 9.79
CA ASP A 49 -18.65 14.95 11.12
C ASP A 49 -17.20 14.47 11.33
N TYR A 50 -16.24 15.19 10.73
CA TYR A 50 -14.81 14.91 10.88
C TYR A 50 -14.36 15.12 12.32
N ALA A 51 -13.61 14.17 12.84
CA ALA A 51 -13.02 14.26 14.17
C ALA A 51 -11.67 13.57 14.22
N VAL A 52 -10.76 14.13 15.02
CA VAL A 52 -9.50 13.49 15.39
C VAL A 52 -9.49 13.30 16.91
N ARG A 53 -9.04 12.13 17.37
CA ARG A 53 -8.94 11.79 18.79
C ARG A 53 -7.60 11.15 19.08
N ASP A 54 -6.97 11.55 20.18
CA ASP A 54 -5.81 10.84 20.71
C ASP A 54 -6.26 9.51 21.36
N ILE A 55 -5.48 8.45 21.16
CA ILE A 55 -5.57 7.19 21.91
C ILE A 55 -4.19 6.88 22.53
N PRO A 56 -4.08 5.99 23.53
CA PRO A 56 -2.84 5.83 24.31
C PRO A 56 -1.57 5.62 23.47
N GLU A 57 -1.68 4.86 22.38
CA GLU A 57 -0.55 4.55 21.50
C GLU A 57 -0.73 5.14 20.09
N GLY A 58 -1.60 6.14 19.91
CA GLY A 58 -2.11 6.44 18.59
C GLY A 58 -3.03 7.64 18.37
N CYS A 59 -3.58 7.71 17.17
CA CYS A 59 -4.54 8.70 16.69
C CYS A 59 -5.73 7.99 16.04
N VAL A 60 -6.96 8.43 16.27
CA VAL A 60 -8.15 8.00 15.51
C VAL A 60 -8.65 9.19 14.69
N VAL A 61 -8.86 8.99 13.40
CA VAL A 61 -9.47 9.94 12.46
C VAL A 61 -10.80 9.37 11.99
N LEU A 62 -11.86 10.16 12.05
CA LEU A 62 -13.18 9.79 11.58
C LEU A 62 -13.58 10.68 10.41
N ASN A 63 -14.23 10.09 9.40
CA ASN A 63 -14.82 10.79 8.26
C ASN A 63 -13.83 11.69 7.50
N GLY A 64 -12.64 11.17 7.19
CA GLY A 64 -11.60 11.86 6.43
C GLY A 64 -11.87 11.86 4.93
N LEU A 65 -11.37 12.87 4.23
CA LEU A 65 -11.39 12.96 2.77
C LEU A 65 -9.97 13.13 2.23
N TYR A 66 -9.47 12.16 1.47
CA TYR A 66 -8.27 12.33 0.66
C TYR A 66 -8.67 12.84 -0.73
N GLN A 67 -8.16 13.99 -1.16
CA GLN A 67 -8.49 14.56 -2.46
C GLN A 67 -7.25 14.55 -3.37
N ALA A 68 -7.23 13.69 -4.39
CA ALA A 68 -6.12 13.63 -5.33
C ALA A 68 -6.25 14.67 -6.45
N THR A 69 -7.46 14.96 -6.91
CA THR A 69 -7.73 16.00 -7.92
C THR A 69 -8.96 16.82 -7.54
N SER A 70 -9.27 17.87 -8.31
CA SER A 70 -10.50 18.65 -8.11
C SER A 70 -11.78 17.81 -8.23
N MET A 71 -11.73 16.68 -8.93
CA MET A 71 -12.88 15.82 -9.20
C MET A 71 -12.79 14.44 -8.56
N MET A 72 -11.63 14.01 -8.08
CA MET A 72 -11.42 12.66 -7.56
C MET A 72 -10.83 12.67 -6.16
N GLY A 73 -11.37 11.82 -5.31
CA GLY A 73 -10.87 11.59 -3.97
C GLY A 73 -11.33 10.26 -3.40
N TRP A 74 -11.06 10.08 -2.12
CA TRP A 74 -11.50 8.94 -1.34
C TRP A 74 -12.02 9.41 0.00
N THR A 75 -13.21 8.95 0.38
CA THR A 75 -13.71 9.09 1.75
C THR A 75 -13.22 7.92 2.58
N VAL A 76 -12.94 8.19 3.84
CA VAL A 76 -12.49 7.23 4.83
C VAL A 76 -13.42 7.34 6.04
N ASP A 77 -14.11 6.25 6.39
CA ASP A 77 -15.01 6.26 7.55
C ASP A 77 -14.21 6.36 8.84
N ARG A 78 -13.13 5.58 8.95
CA ARG A 78 -12.24 5.56 10.10
C ARG A 78 -10.83 5.20 9.69
N ALA A 79 -9.86 5.94 10.20
CA ALA A 79 -8.46 5.54 10.22
C ALA A 79 -7.99 5.63 11.66
N ILE A 80 -7.11 4.73 12.07
CA ILE A 80 -6.33 4.84 13.31
C ILE A 80 -4.86 4.87 12.88
N ILE A 81 -3.98 5.38 13.73
CA ILE A 81 -2.53 5.41 13.63
C ILE A 81 -2.00 4.93 14.98
N GLU A 82 -1.16 3.89 15.07
CA GLU A 82 -0.69 3.20 16.26
C GLU A 82 0.78 2.87 16.00
N VAL A 83 1.64 3.43 16.85
CA VAL A 83 3.09 3.33 16.74
C VAL A 83 3.67 3.39 18.16
N ASP A 84 4.64 2.55 18.47
CA ASP A 84 5.32 2.69 19.77
C ASP A 84 5.98 4.06 19.88
N ARG A 85 5.86 4.65 21.07
CA ARG A 85 6.45 5.95 21.37
C ARG A 85 5.98 7.06 20.43
N LEU A 86 4.79 6.94 19.82
CA LEU A 86 4.22 7.97 18.94
C LEU A 86 4.27 9.36 19.59
N GLN A 87 4.05 9.44 20.90
CA GLN A 87 4.09 10.69 21.67
C GLN A 87 5.45 11.42 21.62
N ASP A 88 6.57 10.69 21.45
CA ASP A 88 7.89 11.30 21.27
C ASP A 88 7.96 12.06 19.93
N TYR A 89 7.29 11.55 18.90
CA TYR A 89 7.23 12.12 17.55
C TYR A 89 6.17 13.21 17.39
N LEU A 90 5.15 13.23 18.27
CA LEU A 90 4.11 14.26 18.33
C LEU A 90 4.50 15.46 19.21
N SER A 91 5.74 15.54 19.69
CA SER A 91 6.21 16.63 20.54
C SER A 91 6.55 17.89 19.73
N GLU A 92 6.56 19.08 20.38
CA GLU A 92 6.91 20.36 19.74
C GLU A 92 8.33 20.36 19.14
N ALA A 93 9.24 19.55 19.68
CA ALA A 93 10.61 19.37 19.22
C ALA A 93 10.90 17.87 19.07
N PRO A 94 10.41 17.21 18.00
CA PRO A 94 10.55 15.78 17.83
C PRO A 94 12.01 15.41 17.59
N ASP A 95 12.54 14.52 18.42
CA ASP A 95 13.90 14.02 18.25
C ASP A 95 13.92 12.83 17.28
N LEU A 96 14.02 13.15 16.00
CA LEU A 96 14.09 12.18 14.90
C LEU A 96 15.45 11.47 14.80
N SER A 97 16.42 11.82 15.65
CA SER A 97 17.74 11.16 15.72
C SER A 97 17.71 9.86 16.52
N LYS A 98 16.65 9.64 17.31
CA LYS A 98 16.43 8.39 18.05
C LYS A 98 16.13 7.22 17.10
N THR A 99 16.31 6.01 17.62
CA THR A 99 15.95 4.76 16.94
C THR A 99 14.51 4.80 16.43
N ALA A 100 14.30 4.31 15.21
CA ALA A 100 12.96 4.18 14.64
C ALA A 100 12.02 3.36 15.54
N PRO A 101 10.69 3.57 15.44
CA PRO A 101 9.72 2.80 16.20
C PRO A 101 9.85 1.30 15.92
N GLN A 102 9.74 0.49 16.97
CA GLN A 102 9.86 -0.97 16.88
C GLN A 102 8.59 -1.64 16.33
N TRP A 103 7.45 -0.96 16.36
CA TRP A 103 6.22 -1.46 15.73
C TRP A 103 5.25 -0.35 15.32
N GLY A 104 4.40 -0.67 14.35
CA GLY A 104 3.22 0.14 14.02
C GLY A 104 2.16 -0.68 13.27
N ARG A 105 0.88 -0.24 13.26
CA ARG A 105 -0.24 -1.05 12.70
C ARG A 105 -1.53 -0.32 12.22
N ILE A 106 -1.88 -0.44 10.92
CA ILE A 106 -3.02 -0.17 9.91
C ILE A 106 -4.38 -0.74 10.11
N ALA A 107 -5.40 0.11 10.03
CA ALA A 107 -6.76 -0.17 9.60
C ALA A 107 -7.44 1.14 9.16
N VAL A 108 -7.47 1.35 7.85
CA VAL A 108 -8.38 2.32 7.25
C VAL A 108 -9.62 1.54 6.89
N ASP A 109 -10.73 1.86 7.55
CA ASP A 109 -12.02 1.23 7.35
C ASP A 109 -12.86 2.08 6.40
N GLY A 110 -13.60 1.43 5.49
CA GLY A 110 -14.63 2.08 4.69
C GLY A 110 -14.10 3.04 3.61
N VAL A 111 -12.96 2.74 3.01
CA VAL A 111 -12.41 3.52 1.89
C VAL A 111 -13.35 3.43 0.70
N ARG A 112 -13.86 4.57 0.23
CA ARG A 112 -14.70 4.66 -0.97
C ARG A 112 -14.17 5.72 -1.89
N PHE A 113 -14.05 5.40 -3.18
CA PHE A 113 -13.75 6.40 -4.20
C PHE A 113 -14.90 7.42 -4.27
N THR A 114 -14.59 8.69 -4.37
CA THR A 114 -15.57 9.75 -4.57
C THR A 114 -15.24 10.53 -5.82
N LEU A 115 -16.26 10.67 -6.68
CA LEU A 115 -16.23 11.57 -7.82
C LEU A 115 -16.99 12.83 -7.41
N GLN A 116 -16.29 13.96 -7.37
CA GLN A 116 -16.87 15.29 -7.21
C GLN A 116 -17.16 15.84 -8.60
N SER A 117 -18.27 15.40 -9.18
CA SER A 117 -18.68 15.81 -10.52
C SER A 117 -19.29 17.21 -10.57
N GLY A 118 -19.61 17.78 -9.41
CA GLY A 118 -20.36 19.04 -9.27
C GLY A 118 -21.89 18.85 -9.36
N SER A 119 -22.36 17.65 -9.70
CA SER A 119 -23.77 17.26 -9.73
C SER A 119 -24.12 16.42 -8.50
N LYS A 120 -24.99 16.94 -7.62
CA LYS A 120 -25.43 16.21 -6.42
C LYS A 120 -26.05 14.84 -6.74
N ILE A 121 -26.72 14.71 -7.88
CA ILE A 121 -27.32 13.44 -8.32
C ILE A 121 -26.24 12.44 -8.71
N SER A 122 -25.26 12.88 -9.53
CA SER A 122 -24.16 12.02 -9.96
C SER A 122 -23.25 11.63 -8.79
N ASP A 123 -22.98 12.57 -7.89
CA ASP A 123 -22.21 12.32 -6.66
C ASP A 123 -22.95 11.33 -5.74
N TYR A 124 -24.28 11.42 -5.64
CA TYR A 124 -25.08 10.45 -4.89
C TYR A 124 -25.08 9.06 -5.55
N ILE A 125 -25.32 8.98 -6.87
CA ILE A 125 -25.31 7.71 -7.61
C ILE A 125 -23.96 7.02 -7.50
N THR A 126 -22.86 7.77 -7.67
CA THR A 126 -21.52 7.20 -7.51
C THR A 126 -21.33 6.72 -6.08
N SER A 127 -21.73 7.47 -5.06
CA SER A 127 -21.58 7.06 -3.65
C SER A 127 -22.23 5.71 -3.31
N ILE A 128 -23.40 5.40 -3.89
CA ILE A 128 -24.11 4.14 -3.65
C ILE A 128 -23.57 2.96 -4.49
N GLN A 129 -22.86 3.24 -5.58
CA GLN A 129 -22.28 2.22 -6.46
C GLN A 129 -20.90 1.74 -5.98
N GLN A 130 -20.26 2.46 -5.05
CA GLN A 130 -18.95 2.09 -4.53
C GLN A 130 -19.06 0.98 -3.49
N TRP A 131 -18.17 -0.01 -3.63
CA TRP A 131 -17.94 -0.99 -2.58
C TRP A 131 -16.85 -0.48 -1.65
N PRO A 132 -17.10 -0.39 -0.33
CA PRO A 132 -16.05 -0.02 0.59
C PRO A 132 -14.92 -1.05 0.54
N MET A 133 -13.72 -0.53 0.72
CA MET A 133 -12.50 -1.31 0.90
C MET A 133 -11.88 -0.97 2.24
N ASP A 134 -11.30 -1.97 2.87
CA ASP A 134 -10.55 -1.79 4.12
C ASP A 134 -9.07 -2.04 3.83
N PHE A 135 -8.20 -1.26 4.48
CA PHE A 135 -6.76 -1.37 4.33
C PHE A 135 -6.09 -1.54 5.69
N THR A 136 -5.32 -2.61 5.87
CA THR A 136 -4.52 -2.83 7.08
C THR A 136 -3.08 -3.05 6.69
N ALA A 137 -2.13 -2.63 7.50
CA ALA A 137 -0.76 -3.15 7.45
C ALA A 137 -0.20 -3.18 8.87
N SER A 138 0.94 -3.81 9.06
CA SER A 138 1.64 -3.80 10.34
C SER A 138 3.08 -4.18 10.12
N TYR A 139 3.95 -3.67 10.98
CA TYR A 139 5.36 -3.98 10.93
C TYR A 139 5.97 -4.20 12.30
N ARG A 140 7.10 -4.91 12.31
CA ARG A 140 8.01 -5.04 13.42
C ARG A 140 9.41 -4.67 12.97
N PHE A 141 10.10 -3.88 13.77
CA PHE A 141 11.47 -3.46 13.53
C PHE A 141 12.35 -3.79 14.73
N ASN A 142 13.49 -4.43 14.47
CA ASN A 142 14.52 -4.67 15.47
C ASN A 142 15.71 -3.72 15.19
N PRO A 143 15.91 -2.68 16.02
CA PRO A 143 16.97 -1.69 15.80
C PRO A 143 18.38 -2.26 15.96
N GLU A 144 18.55 -3.33 16.75
CA GLU A 144 19.87 -3.94 16.99
C GLU A 144 20.38 -4.70 15.76
N SER A 145 19.47 -5.30 15.00
CA SER A 145 19.80 -6.06 13.79
C SER A 145 19.50 -5.32 12.49
N GLY A 146 18.74 -4.22 12.55
CA GLY A 146 18.20 -3.54 11.37
C GLY A 146 17.08 -4.31 10.66
N TYR A 147 16.57 -5.40 11.25
CA TYR A 147 15.56 -6.25 10.62
C TYR A 147 14.15 -5.63 10.73
N LEU A 148 13.55 -5.36 9.59
CA LEU A 148 12.18 -4.87 9.42
C LEU A 148 11.33 -5.97 8.77
N HIS A 149 10.29 -6.40 9.46
CA HIS A 149 9.29 -7.32 8.94
C HIS A 149 7.96 -6.60 8.77
N ILE A 150 7.55 -6.40 7.51
CA ILE A 150 6.17 -6.06 7.17
C ILE A 150 5.34 -7.32 7.33
N GLN A 151 4.65 -7.42 8.47
CA GLN A 151 3.92 -8.63 8.85
C GLN A 151 2.72 -8.88 7.94
N ASN A 152 2.05 -7.79 7.53
CA ASN A 152 0.96 -7.80 6.58
C ASN A 152 0.80 -6.38 6.03
N ALA A 153 0.45 -6.23 4.77
CA ALA A 153 -0.09 -5.04 4.14
C ALA A 153 -1.17 -5.49 3.18
N GLU A 154 -2.42 -5.20 3.50
CA GLU A 154 -3.60 -5.85 3.00
C GLU A 154 -4.68 -4.85 2.63
N ILE A 155 -5.28 -5.07 1.48
CA ILE A 155 -6.51 -4.43 1.06
C ILE A 155 -7.58 -5.51 0.91
N SER A 156 -8.79 -5.24 1.39
CA SER A 156 -9.89 -6.19 1.33
C SER A 156 -11.21 -5.50 1.01
N SER A 157 -12.07 -6.22 0.32
CA SER A 157 -13.46 -5.85 0.08
C SER A 157 -14.30 -7.11 0.02
N ILE A 158 -15.47 -7.07 0.64
CA ILE A 158 -16.43 -8.19 0.62
C ILE A 158 -16.79 -8.59 -0.82
N LYS A 159 -16.75 -7.63 -1.77
CA LYS A 159 -17.14 -7.86 -3.17
C LYS A 159 -15.98 -8.11 -4.11
N LEU A 160 -14.85 -7.46 -3.88
CA LEU A 160 -13.72 -7.49 -4.81
C LEU A 160 -12.68 -8.55 -4.42
N GLY A 161 -12.71 -9.04 -3.18
CA GLY A 161 -11.75 -10.00 -2.65
C GLY A 161 -10.67 -9.32 -1.81
N LYS A 162 -9.49 -9.92 -1.76
CA LYS A 162 -8.42 -9.53 -0.83
C LYS A 162 -7.04 -9.66 -1.47
N ALA A 163 -6.19 -8.67 -1.28
CA ALA A 163 -4.77 -8.75 -1.60
C ALA A 163 -3.96 -8.46 -0.34
N SER A 164 -2.86 -9.18 -0.13
CA SER A 164 -1.95 -8.97 0.98
C SER A 164 -0.49 -9.17 0.59
N ILE A 165 0.38 -8.42 1.23
CA ILE A 165 1.83 -8.41 1.05
C ILE A 165 2.48 -8.59 2.41
N SER A 166 3.50 -9.43 2.50
CA SER A 166 4.45 -9.45 3.62
C SER A 166 5.86 -9.38 3.07
N ALA A 167 6.76 -8.70 3.77
CA ALA A 167 8.12 -8.48 3.30
C ALA A 167 9.11 -8.47 4.45
N GLU A 168 10.31 -8.99 4.20
CA GLU A 168 11.44 -8.97 5.12
C GLU A 168 12.53 -8.09 4.53
N ILE A 169 12.88 -7.04 5.25
CA ILE A 169 13.75 -5.96 4.81
C ILE A 169 14.84 -5.78 5.86
N ASN A 170 16.08 -5.63 5.43
CA ASN A 170 17.18 -5.22 6.30
C ASN A 170 17.51 -3.75 6.02
N LEU A 171 17.56 -2.97 7.10
CA LEU A 171 18.02 -1.59 7.14
C LEU A 171 19.42 -1.54 7.76
N PRO A 172 20.22 -0.50 7.50
CA PRO A 172 21.46 -0.27 8.22
C PRO A 172 21.20 -0.20 9.72
N ILE A 173 22.05 -0.85 10.51
CA ILE A 173 22.06 -0.75 11.97
C ILE A 173 22.23 0.73 12.34
N ASP A 174 21.60 1.16 13.44
CA ASP A 174 21.58 2.56 13.91
C ASP A 174 20.88 3.56 12.98
N SER A 175 20.04 3.08 12.05
CA SER A 175 19.19 3.95 11.25
C SER A 175 18.18 4.70 12.11
N SER A 176 18.28 6.03 12.10
CA SER A 176 17.26 6.92 12.64
C SER A 176 16.22 7.26 11.57
N VAL A 177 15.08 7.81 11.97
CA VAL A 177 14.08 8.31 11.01
C VAL A 177 14.70 9.38 10.09
N ALA A 178 15.57 10.22 10.65
CA ALA A 178 16.30 11.23 9.88
C ALA A 178 17.28 10.62 8.86
N SER A 179 18.02 9.55 9.19
CA SER A 179 18.96 8.94 8.24
C SER A 179 18.25 8.19 7.11
N LEU A 180 17.14 7.49 7.42
CA LEU A 180 16.34 6.77 6.42
C LEU A 180 15.67 7.69 5.42
N THR A 181 15.27 8.90 5.83
CA THR A 181 14.68 9.88 4.92
C THR A 181 15.69 10.48 3.94
N VAL A 182 16.96 10.59 4.33
CA VAL A 182 18.03 11.17 3.49
C VAL A 182 18.67 10.11 2.59
N ASN A 183 18.95 8.92 3.11
CA ASN A 183 19.60 7.85 2.38
C ASN A 183 18.93 6.48 2.66
N PRO A 184 17.82 6.18 1.96
CA PRO A 184 17.09 4.93 2.13
C PRO A 184 17.89 3.80 1.49
N THR A 185 18.87 3.30 2.21
CA THR A 185 19.54 2.05 1.89
C THR A 185 18.78 0.96 2.61
N ALA A 186 18.24 0.02 1.85
CA ALA A 186 17.50 -1.11 2.38
C ALA A 186 17.73 -2.30 1.46
N THR A 187 17.62 -3.51 2.00
CA THR A 187 17.71 -4.73 1.18
C THR A 187 16.52 -5.63 1.47
N LEU A 188 15.87 -6.13 0.43
CA LEU A 188 14.74 -7.05 0.51
C LEU A 188 15.25 -8.50 0.44
N SER A 189 14.97 -9.30 1.47
CA SER A 189 15.36 -10.72 1.52
C SER A 189 14.23 -11.65 1.14
N HIS A 190 12.98 -11.29 1.47
CA HIS A 190 11.82 -12.11 1.19
C HIS A 190 10.59 -11.22 0.94
N LEU A 191 9.81 -11.59 -0.07
CA LEU A 191 8.53 -10.98 -0.42
C LEU A 191 7.50 -12.07 -0.64
N ARG A 192 6.33 -11.92 -0.02
CA ARG A 192 5.18 -12.78 -0.27
C ARG A 192 3.98 -11.93 -0.64
N LEU A 193 3.33 -12.32 -1.73
CA LEU A 193 2.11 -11.74 -2.25
C LEU A 193 1.01 -12.80 -2.19
N ARG A 194 -0.18 -12.43 -1.72
CA ARG A 194 -1.38 -13.27 -1.76
C ARG A 194 -2.54 -12.47 -2.31
N LEU A 195 -3.35 -13.10 -3.14
CA LEU A 195 -4.50 -12.51 -3.79
C LEU A 195 -5.64 -13.54 -3.83
N ASP A 196 -6.77 -13.23 -3.21
CA ASP A 196 -8.07 -13.83 -3.50
C ASP A 196 -8.80 -12.84 -4.39
N ASN A 197 -8.72 -13.01 -5.71
CA ASN A 197 -9.28 -12.07 -6.66
C ASN A 197 -10.73 -12.40 -7.00
N GLN A 198 -11.61 -11.44 -6.76
CA GLN A 198 -13.02 -11.43 -7.17
C GLN A 198 -13.36 -10.13 -7.92
N GLY A 199 -12.37 -9.45 -8.51
CA GLY A 199 -12.52 -8.14 -9.15
C GLY A 199 -11.58 -7.06 -8.58
N LEU A 200 -10.76 -7.37 -7.57
CA LEU A 200 -9.88 -6.41 -6.91
C LEU A 200 -8.74 -5.95 -7.80
N LEU A 201 -8.09 -6.89 -8.50
CA LEU A 201 -6.99 -6.59 -9.42
C LEU A 201 -7.47 -5.65 -10.54
N GLU A 202 -8.67 -5.91 -11.04
CA GLU A 202 -9.34 -5.15 -12.09
C GLU A 202 -9.71 -3.74 -11.63
N SER A 203 -10.17 -3.62 -10.39
CA SER A 203 -10.62 -2.35 -9.82
C SER A 203 -9.47 -1.46 -9.35
N VAL A 204 -8.34 -2.05 -8.93
CA VAL A 204 -7.25 -1.32 -8.26
C VAL A 204 -5.97 -1.29 -9.09
N ALA A 205 -5.50 -2.42 -9.61
CA ALA A 205 -4.18 -2.53 -10.23
C ALA A 205 -4.21 -2.29 -11.75
N LEU A 206 -5.23 -2.77 -12.46
CA LEU A 206 -5.31 -2.62 -13.92
C LEU A 206 -5.29 -1.16 -14.40
N PRO A 207 -5.99 -0.19 -13.77
CA PRO A 207 -5.93 1.20 -14.22
C PRO A 207 -4.51 1.76 -14.19
N THR A 208 -3.72 1.39 -13.18
CA THR A 208 -2.30 1.76 -13.10
C THR A 208 -1.47 1.04 -14.17
N LEU A 209 -1.72 -0.26 -14.38
CA LEU A 209 -1.03 -1.04 -15.41
C LEU A 209 -1.32 -0.52 -16.83
N VAL A 210 -2.56 -0.12 -17.13
CA VAL A 210 -2.92 0.47 -18.43
C VAL A 210 -2.20 1.79 -18.65
N ASN A 211 -2.14 2.66 -17.63
CA ASN A 211 -1.38 3.91 -17.72
C ASN A 211 0.13 3.66 -17.88
N PHE A 212 0.67 2.59 -17.30
CA PHE A 212 2.06 2.18 -17.53
C PHE A 212 2.27 1.58 -18.93
N ALA A 213 1.30 0.81 -19.44
CA ALA A 213 1.39 0.17 -20.73
C ALA A 213 1.27 1.19 -21.88
N ALA A 214 0.46 2.24 -21.68
CA ALA A 214 0.24 3.37 -22.56
C ALA A 214 1.45 4.35 -22.67
N LEU A 215 2.67 3.84 -22.50
CA LEU A 215 3.88 4.56 -22.93
C LEU A 215 3.65 5.05 -24.36
N PRO A 216 3.99 6.31 -24.68
CA PRO A 216 3.59 6.93 -25.94
C PRO A 216 4.04 6.04 -27.08
N SER A 217 3.06 5.37 -27.72
CA SER A 217 3.28 4.81 -29.03
C SER A 217 3.78 5.96 -29.90
N GLU A 218 4.79 5.72 -30.75
CA GLU A 218 5.31 6.73 -31.68
C GLU A 218 4.21 7.30 -32.60
N THR A 219 3.01 6.71 -32.58
CA THR A 219 1.81 7.01 -33.37
C THR A 219 0.74 7.82 -32.63
N GLY A 220 0.88 8.14 -31.33
CA GLY A 220 0.02 9.10 -30.63
C GLY A 220 -1.34 8.60 -30.11
N GLU A 221 -1.70 7.34 -30.35
CA GLU A 221 -2.82 6.65 -29.70
C GLU A 221 -2.34 5.28 -29.20
N SER A 222 -2.47 5.03 -27.90
CA SER A 222 -2.26 3.71 -27.29
C SER A 222 -3.59 2.96 -27.27
N ASP A 223 -3.65 1.76 -27.83
CA ASP A 223 -4.77 0.84 -27.64
C ASP A 223 -4.51 -0.01 -26.38
N PRO A 224 -5.24 0.19 -25.27
CA PRO A 224 -5.03 -0.55 -24.04
C PRO A 224 -5.15 -2.07 -24.19
N GLU A 225 -6.01 -2.56 -25.10
CA GLU A 225 -6.18 -4.00 -25.29
C GLU A 225 -4.92 -4.61 -25.92
N VAL A 226 -4.38 -3.94 -26.93
CA VAL A 226 -3.12 -4.35 -27.60
C VAL A 226 -1.95 -4.26 -26.63
N ASP A 227 -1.88 -3.20 -25.83
CA ASP A 227 -0.79 -3.00 -24.87
C ASP A 227 -0.79 -4.02 -23.72
N ILE A 228 -1.98 -4.35 -23.19
CA ILE A 228 -2.10 -5.40 -22.17
C ILE A 228 -1.78 -6.77 -22.77
N ALA A 229 -2.21 -7.07 -24.00
CA ALA A 229 -1.86 -8.31 -24.68
C ALA A 229 -0.33 -8.42 -24.89
N ARG A 230 0.32 -7.33 -25.29
CA ARG A 230 1.79 -7.25 -25.42
C ARG A 230 2.49 -7.50 -24.08
N LEU A 231 2.01 -6.91 -22.99
CA LEU A 231 2.57 -7.15 -21.65
C LEU A 231 2.41 -8.61 -21.21
N ARG A 232 1.27 -9.23 -21.52
CA ARG A 232 1.03 -10.65 -21.25
C ARG A 232 2.01 -11.54 -22.00
N ASP A 233 2.29 -11.25 -23.26
CA ASP A 233 3.26 -11.99 -24.07
C ASP A 233 4.70 -11.82 -23.56
N ILE A 234 5.09 -10.59 -23.18
CA ILE A 234 6.40 -10.32 -22.58
C ILE A 234 6.55 -11.10 -21.27
N ALA A 235 5.54 -11.06 -20.39
CA ALA A 235 5.54 -11.79 -19.13
C ALA A 235 5.61 -13.31 -19.36
N SER A 236 4.83 -13.84 -20.30
CA SER A 236 4.83 -15.28 -20.62
C SER A 236 6.20 -15.76 -21.09
N LYS A 237 6.86 -15.02 -22.01
CA LYS A 237 8.22 -15.32 -22.45
C LYS A 237 9.24 -15.21 -21.32
N GLY A 238 9.09 -14.22 -20.44
CA GLY A 238 9.92 -14.07 -19.25
C GLY A 238 9.83 -15.30 -18.34
N ILE A 239 8.62 -15.79 -18.08
CA ILE A 239 8.37 -16.98 -17.25
C ILE A 239 8.95 -18.24 -17.90
N GLU A 240 8.83 -18.39 -19.22
CA GLU A 240 9.42 -19.53 -19.95
C GLU A 240 10.95 -19.52 -19.91
N ALA A 241 11.56 -18.34 -19.97
CA ALA A 241 13.01 -18.18 -19.96
C ALA A 241 13.66 -18.32 -18.58
N MET A 242 12.89 -18.34 -17.48
CA MET A 242 13.46 -18.47 -16.13
C MET A 242 14.19 -19.81 -15.96
N PRO A 243 15.38 -19.86 -15.34
CA PRO A 243 16.06 -21.12 -15.02
C PRO A 243 15.27 -21.99 -14.04
N ASP A 244 15.39 -23.31 -14.17
CA ASP A 244 14.77 -24.27 -13.21
C ASP A 244 15.34 -24.14 -11.78
N SER A 245 16.51 -23.51 -11.62
CA SER A 245 17.07 -23.17 -10.32
C SER A 245 16.32 -22.03 -9.60
N GLU A 246 15.60 -21.20 -10.35
CA GLU A 246 14.86 -20.04 -9.83
C GLU A 246 13.37 -20.35 -9.64
N ILE A 247 12.77 -21.16 -10.51
CA ILE A 247 11.36 -21.52 -10.43
C ILE A 247 11.15 -22.98 -10.83
N ASP A 248 10.51 -23.76 -9.95
CA ASP A 248 10.17 -25.15 -10.25
C ASP A 248 9.05 -25.25 -11.31
N ALA A 249 8.90 -26.44 -11.91
CA ALA A 249 7.93 -26.64 -12.99
C ALA A 249 6.46 -26.39 -12.60
N ALA A 250 6.07 -26.69 -11.36
CA ALA A 250 4.70 -26.48 -10.89
C ALA A 250 4.42 -24.99 -10.67
N SER A 251 5.36 -24.28 -10.02
CA SER A 251 5.33 -22.83 -9.82
C SER A 251 5.31 -22.10 -11.17
N ARG A 252 6.15 -22.51 -12.13
CA ARG A 252 6.19 -21.95 -13.48
C ARG A 252 4.85 -22.08 -14.18
N LYS A 253 4.25 -23.27 -14.13
CA LYS A 253 2.92 -23.52 -14.71
C LYS A 253 1.84 -22.67 -14.05
N ALA A 254 1.86 -22.53 -12.72
CA ALA A 254 0.90 -21.70 -11.99
C ALA A 254 1.02 -20.22 -12.36
N LEU A 255 2.25 -19.70 -12.43
CA LEU A 255 2.52 -18.30 -12.81
C LEU A 255 2.12 -18.02 -14.26
N ALA A 256 2.49 -18.91 -15.19
CA ALA A 256 2.08 -18.80 -16.59
C ALA A 256 0.56 -18.81 -16.74
N ARG A 257 -0.14 -19.68 -15.99
CA ARG A 257 -1.60 -19.73 -16.01
C ARG A 257 -2.24 -18.45 -15.47
N PHE A 258 -1.71 -17.88 -14.39
CA PHE A 258 -2.17 -16.59 -13.86
C PHE A 258 -2.02 -15.47 -14.90
N VAL A 259 -0.86 -15.39 -15.56
CA VAL A 259 -0.61 -14.41 -16.63
C VAL A 259 -1.55 -14.63 -17.83
N GLN A 260 -1.82 -15.87 -18.21
CA GLN A 260 -2.76 -16.18 -19.29
C GLN A 260 -4.20 -15.73 -19.01
N ASP A 261 -4.63 -15.80 -17.75
CA ASP A 261 -5.98 -15.39 -17.33
C ASP A 261 -6.13 -13.86 -17.23
N MET A 262 -5.04 -13.09 -17.38
CA MET A 262 -5.11 -11.63 -17.50
C MET A 262 -5.93 -11.19 -18.72
N PRO A 263 -6.71 -10.10 -18.62
CA PRO A 263 -6.73 -9.12 -17.51
C PRO A 263 -7.60 -9.52 -16.31
N ASN A 264 -8.33 -10.62 -16.36
CA ASN A 264 -9.33 -10.98 -15.34
C ASN A 264 -9.01 -12.30 -14.62
N PRO A 265 -7.85 -12.45 -13.95
CA PRO A 265 -7.52 -13.69 -13.24
C PRO A 265 -8.42 -13.83 -12.01
N THR A 266 -9.17 -14.93 -11.88
CA THR A 266 -10.07 -15.14 -10.73
C THR A 266 -9.51 -16.20 -9.78
N GLY A 267 -9.88 -16.11 -8.50
CA GLY A 267 -9.52 -17.13 -7.51
C GLY A 267 -8.24 -16.81 -6.73
N PHE A 268 -7.54 -17.84 -6.28
CA PHE A 268 -6.49 -17.71 -5.27
C PHE A 268 -5.10 -17.79 -5.91
N PHE A 269 -4.32 -16.73 -5.76
CA PHE A 269 -2.92 -16.62 -6.16
C PHE A 269 -2.04 -16.39 -4.94
N THR A 270 -0.89 -17.05 -4.89
CA THR A 270 0.18 -16.79 -3.92
C THR A 270 1.50 -16.87 -4.63
N MET A 271 2.36 -15.89 -4.38
CA MET A 271 3.74 -15.86 -4.86
C MET A 271 4.67 -15.54 -3.71
N ASP A 272 5.68 -16.38 -3.54
CA ASP A 272 6.76 -16.26 -2.57
C ASP A 272 8.06 -16.06 -3.34
N VAL A 273 8.81 -15.01 -3.01
CA VAL A 273 10.08 -14.66 -3.64
C VAL A 273 11.14 -14.53 -2.56
N HIS A 274 12.12 -15.42 -2.59
CA HIS A 274 13.27 -15.40 -1.68
C HIS A 274 14.52 -15.02 -2.45
N PHE A 275 15.26 -14.03 -1.97
CA PHE A 275 16.49 -13.58 -2.60
C PHE A 275 17.70 -14.24 -1.96
N ASP A 276 18.48 -15.01 -2.73
CA ASP A 276 19.71 -15.64 -2.22
C ASP A 276 20.74 -14.57 -1.81
N LYS A 277 20.73 -13.42 -2.51
CA LYS A 277 21.41 -12.18 -2.12
C LYS A 277 20.35 -11.10 -1.93
N PRO A 278 20.24 -10.48 -0.73
CA PRO A 278 19.23 -9.45 -0.49
C PRO A 278 19.25 -8.36 -1.56
N LEU A 279 18.10 -8.12 -2.18
CA LEU A 279 17.93 -7.18 -3.27
C LEU A 279 18.03 -5.75 -2.72
N PRO A 280 19.01 -4.93 -3.15
CA PRO A 280 19.03 -3.52 -2.78
C PRO A 280 17.78 -2.82 -3.30
N ILE A 281 17.04 -2.17 -2.39
CA ILE A 281 15.85 -1.39 -2.69
C ILE A 281 16.13 0.08 -2.34
N GLY A 282 16.60 0.85 -3.33
CA GLY A 282 16.56 2.31 -3.26
C GLY A 282 15.18 2.83 -3.66
N LEU A 283 14.74 3.97 -3.12
CA LEU A 283 13.47 4.62 -3.54
C LEU A 283 13.40 4.90 -5.05
N LYS A 284 14.55 4.98 -5.73
CA LYS A 284 14.66 5.19 -7.19
C LYS A 284 14.75 3.89 -8.01
N ASP A 285 14.91 2.75 -7.32
CA ASP A 285 15.05 1.43 -7.92
C ASP A 285 13.74 0.65 -7.89
N LEU A 286 12.70 1.21 -7.25
CA LEU A 286 11.33 0.68 -7.21
C LEU A 286 10.57 0.88 -8.54
N GLU A 287 11.22 1.37 -9.60
CA GLU A 287 10.60 1.42 -10.92
C GLU A 287 10.33 -0.02 -11.43
N PRO A 288 9.10 -0.33 -11.89
CA PRO A 288 8.70 -1.70 -12.21
C PRO A 288 9.65 -2.46 -13.14
N GLY A 289 10.22 -1.79 -14.15
CA GLY A 289 11.16 -2.40 -15.09
C GLY A 289 12.51 -2.79 -14.46
N LYS A 290 13.05 -1.95 -13.56
CA LYS A 290 14.28 -2.24 -12.82
C LYS A 290 14.04 -3.34 -11.80
N LEU A 291 12.92 -3.28 -11.08
CA LEU A 291 12.51 -4.34 -10.16
C LEU A 291 12.37 -5.68 -10.87
N ALA A 292 11.72 -5.74 -12.03
CA ALA A 292 11.61 -6.99 -12.78
C ALA A 292 12.98 -7.54 -13.19
N GLN A 293 13.87 -6.68 -13.69
CA GLN A 293 15.19 -7.12 -14.14
C GLN A 293 16.09 -7.58 -12.98
N HIS A 294 16.03 -6.90 -11.83
CA HIS A 294 16.80 -7.23 -10.65
C HIS A 294 16.18 -8.37 -9.82
N ALA A 295 14.85 -8.50 -9.78
CA ALA A 295 14.18 -9.52 -8.99
C ALA A 295 14.26 -10.92 -9.62
N LEU A 296 14.47 -10.97 -10.94
CA LEU A 296 14.59 -12.22 -11.69
C LEU A 296 16.04 -12.75 -11.75
N THR A 297 17.00 -12.15 -11.03
CA THR A 297 18.37 -12.68 -10.95
C THR A 297 18.72 -13.07 -9.52
N GLY A 298 18.86 -14.37 -9.27
CA GLY A 298 19.28 -14.88 -7.95
C GLY A 298 18.16 -14.90 -6.90
N ALA A 299 16.92 -15.08 -7.36
CA ALA A 299 15.76 -15.31 -6.50
C ALA A 299 15.17 -16.71 -6.73
N LYS A 300 14.59 -17.27 -5.68
CA LYS A 300 13.76 -18.47 -5.72
C LYS A 300 12.30 -18.07 -5.60
N ILE A 301 11.53 -18.47 -6.61
CA ILE A 301 10.11 -18.14 -6.74
C ILE A 301 9.28 -19.40 -6.56
N SER A 302 8.31 -19.35 -5.65
CA SER A 302 7.29 -20.36 -5.50
C SER A 302 5.92 -19.75 -5.75
N VAL A 303 5.12 -20.39 -6.59
CA VAL A 303 3.81 -19.86 -7.01
C VAL A 303 2.75 -20.93 -6.91
N THR A 304 1.60 -20.54 -6.38
CA THR A 304 0.37 -21.33 -6.47
C THR A 304 -0.73 -20.47 -7.06
N TYR A 305 -1.49 -21.02 -8.01
CA TYR A 305 -2.65 -20.37 -8.57
C TYR A 305 -3.78 -21.38 -8.77
N LYS A 306 -4.95 -21.06 -8.22
CA LYS A 306 -6.18 -21.83 -8.37
C LYS A 306 -7.27 -20.90 -8.90
N ALA A 307 -7.53 -21.02 -10.20
CA ALA A 307 -8.64 -20.35 -10.86
C ALA A 307 -9.98 -20.74 -10.20
N ARG A 308 -10.93 -19.80 -10.17
CA ARG A 308 -12.29 -20.04 -9.65
C ARG A 308 -13.22 -20.59 -10.72
#